data_AF-A0A0B0X5L3-F1
#
_entry.id   AF-A0A0B0X5L3-F1
#
_cell.length_a   1.000
_cell.length_b   1.000
_cell.length_c   1.000
_cell.angle_alpha   90.00
_cell.angle_beta   90.00
_cell.angle_gamma   90.00
#
_symmetry.space_group_name_H-M   'P 1'
#
loop_
_entity.id
_entity.type
_entity.pdbx_description
1 polymer ?
#
loop_
_entity_poly.entity_id
_entity_poly.type
_entity_poly.pdbx_seq_one_letter_code
_entity_poly.pdbx_strand_id
1 'polypeptide(L)'
;MNETYVIEPLEFIFTDSFFRGLHTNTGLKCIVIKDINDAWKYAFEQNLSSGFKVWNDIIELERSRLRSNDEFQEAYKFVSDYLKTLQVNHSSNFLEYRKKKIKKTNNKLDDFIFSDARDDSFFVLSTIAINRYLNNYIKDSFLEDVFKLYKLGGWPCGLKGHDILVFDPMVLN
;
A
#
# COMPACT_ATOMS: atom_id res chain seq x y z
N MET A 1 -12.02 -10.04 -18.64
CA MET A 1 -11.29 -9.28 -17.59
C MET A 1 -10.02 -8.70 -18.21
N ASN A 2 -9.68 -7.44 -17.95
CA ASN A 2 -8.40 -6.87 -18.39
C ASN A 2 -7.33 -7.22 -17.34
N GLU A 3 -6.57 -8.28 -17.57
CA GLU A 3 -5.59 -8.79 -16.62
C GLU A 3 -4.51 -7.75 -16.26
N THR A 4 -4.01 -7.00 -17.25
CA THR A 4 -3.02 -5.93 -17.03
C THR A 4 -3.54 -4.88 -16.05
N TYR A 5 -4.81 -4.46 -16.19
CA TYR A 5 -5.43 -3.53 -15.25
C TYR A 5 -5.55 -4.14 -13.84
N VAL A 6 -5.87 -5.42 -13.72
CA VAL A 6 -6.01 -6.10 -12.42
C VAL A 6 -4.67 -6.23 -11.69
N ILE A 7 -3.61 -6.60 -12.39
CA ILE A 7 -2.31 -6.90 -11.79
C ILE A 7 -1.40 -5.68 -11.63
N GLU A 8 -1.69 -4.55 -12.29
CA GLU A 8 -0.91 -3.29 -12.19
C GLU A 8 -0.55 -2.92 -10.73
N PRO A 9 -1.48 -2.98 -9.74
CA PRO A 9 -1.13 -2.66 -8.35
C PRO A 9 -0.11 -3.65 -7.74
N LEU A 10 -0.17 -4.92 -8.14
CA LEU A 10 0.71 -5.97 -7.65
C LEU A 10 2.12 -5.87 -8.25
N GLU A 11 2.23 -5.49 -9.52
CA GLU A 11 3.52 -5.24 -10.16
C GLU A 11 4.18 -3.97 -9.62
N PHE A 12 3.38 -2.93 -9.35
CA PHE A 12 3.87 -1.61 -8.93
C PHE A 12 4.77 -1.64 -7.69
N ILE A 13 4.45 -2.45 -6.67
CA ILE A 13 5.24 -2.56 -5.42
C ILE A 13 6.68 -3.05 -5.64
N PHE A 14 6.98 -3.65 -6.80
CA PHE A 14 8.32 -4.12 -7.15
C PHE A 14 9.08 -3.16 -8.07
N THR A 15 8.52 -1.99 -8.36
CA THR A 15 9.16 -0.96 -9.19
C THR A 15 9.98 0.02 -8.34
N ASP A 16 10.93 0.72 -8.97
CA ASP A 16 11.71 1.79 -8.33
C ASP A 16 10.86 3.05 -8.00
N SER A 17 9.59 3.07 -8.40
CA SER A 17 8.66 4.15 -8.06
C SER A 17 7.94 3.92 -6.74
N PHE A 18 7.97 2.70 -6.21
CA PHE A 18 7.39 2.39 -4.91
C PHE A 18 8.12 3.15 -3.80
N PHE A 19 7.38 3.91 -2.99
CA PHE A 19 7.92 4.76 -1.92
C PHE A 19 8.99 5.77 -2.36
N ARG A 20 8.92 6.27 -3.59
CA ARG A 20 9.87 7.26 -4.12
C ARG A 20 9.76 8.65 -3.46
N GLY A 21 8.65 8.94 -2.79
CA GLY A 21 8.36 10.25 -2.21
C GLY A 21 7.49 11.14 -3.09
N LEU A 22 6.80 12.10 -2.46
CA LEU A 22 5.82 12.98 -3.10
C LEU A 22 6.50 14.20 -3.75
N HIS A 23 6.52 14.26 -5.08
CA HIS A 23 7.24 15.31 -5.83
C HIS A 23 6.47 16.62 -6.09
N THR A 24 5.56 17.02 -5.18
CA THR A 24 4.64 18.20 -5.20
C THR A 24 3.30 18.03 -5.94
N ASN A 25 2.27 18.70 -5.37
CA ASN A 25 0.84 18.70 -5.72
C ASN A 25 0.26 17.33 -6.10
N THR A 26 -0.24 16.60 -5.10
CA THR A 26 -0.84 15.27 -5.30
C THR A 26 -2.12 15.30 -6.14
N GLY A 27 -2.75 16.47 -6.33
CA GLY A 27 -4.04 16.61 -7.02
C GLY A 27 -5.20 15.87 -6.34
N LEU A 28 -4.93 15.24 -5.19
CA LEU A 28 -5.82 14.43 -4.39
C LEU A 28 -6.02 15.10 -3.05
N LYS A 29 -7.23 14.94 -2.49
CA LYS A 29 -7.55 15.44 -1.16
C LYS A 29 -6.90 14.53 -0.10
N CYS A 30 -5.66 14.83 0.26
CA CYS A 30 -4.89 14.08 1.25
C CYS A 30 -4.14 15.02 2.21
N ILE A 31 -3.84 14.51 3.40
CA ILE A 31 -3.01 15.19 4.40
C ILE A 31 -1.65 14.51 4.39
N VAL A 32 -0.60 15.27 4.08
CA VAL A 32 0.77 14.75 4.03
C VAL A 32 1.35 14.67 5.44
N ILE A 33 1.81 13.48 5.82
CA ILE A 33 2.52 13.20 7.07
C ILE A 33 4.02 13.19 6.79
N LYS A 34 4.78 13.92 7.61
CA LYS A 34 6.25 14.07 7.48
C LYS A 34 7.01 13.39 8.62
N ASP A 35 6.33 13.07 9.72
CA ASP A 35 6.91 12.31 10.82
C ASP A 35 6.57 10.83 10.67
N ILE A 36 7.59 9.98 10.72
CA ILE A 36 7.42 8.54 10.51
C ILE A 36 6.71 7.85 11.69
N ASN A 37 6.89 8.34 12.93
CA ASN A 37 6.22 7.75 14.09
C ASN A 37 4.73 8.03 14.05
N ASP A 38 4.34 9.24 13.64
CA ASP A 38 2.94 9.57 13.39
C ASP A 38 2.35 8.65 12.30
N ALA A 39 3.08 8.39 11.21
CA ALA A 39 2.64 7.48 10.16
C ALA A 39 2.40 6.06 10.69
N TRP A 40 3.35 5.51 11.46
CA TRP A 40 3.19 4.19 12.10
C TRP A 40 1.99 4.14 13.04
N LYS A 41 1.82 5.19 13.85
CA LYS A 41 0.69 5.32 14.76
C LYS A 41 -0.63 5.27 14.01
N TYR A 42 -0.82 6.10 12.99
CA TYR A 42 -2.06 6.11 12.22
C TYR A 42 -2.29 4.80 11.46
N ALA A 43 -1.21 4.12 11.06
CA ALA A 43 -1.31 2.87 10.33
C ALA A 43 -1.83 1.72 11.21
N PHE A 44 -1.32 1.60 12.44
CA PHE A 44 -1.42 0.38 13.23
C PHE A 44 -1.90 0.53 14.68
N GLU A 45 -1.80 1.71 15.30
CA GLU A 45 -2.19 1.87 16.70
C GLU A 45 -3.70 2.05 16.87
N GLN A 46 -4.29 1.29 17.79
CA GLN A 46 -5.73 1.32 18.06
C GLN A 46 -6.20 2.56 18.84
N ASN A 47 -5.30 3.22 19.57
CA ASN A 47 -5.63 4.36 20.44
C ASN A 47 -5.35 5.69 19.74
N LEU A 48 -6.15 6.00 18.71
CA LEU A 48 -6.06 7.27 18.00
C LEU A 48 -6.93 8.36 18.63
N SER A 49 -6.54 9.62 18.41
CA SER A 49 -7.35 10.77 18.81
C SER A 49 -8.66 10.83 18.02
N SER A 50 -9.66 11.54 18.57
CA SER A 50 -10.97 11.65 17.93
C SER A 50 -10.88 12.17 16.48
N GLY A 51 -11.62 11.52 15.58
CA GLY A 51 -11.68 11.86 14.15
C GLY A 51 -10.68 11.11 13.27
N PHE A 52 -9.75 10.35 13.86
CA PHE A 52 -8.84 9.46 13.14
C PHE A 52 -9.36 8.02 13.14
N LYS A 53 -9.07 7.29 12.06
CA LYS A 53 -9.32 5.86 11.94
C LYS A 53 -8.02 5.14 11.58
N VAL A 54 -7.84 3.96 12.18
CA VAL A 54 -6.68 3.09 11.92
C VAL A 54 -6.71 2.62 10.49
N TRP A 55 -5.60 2.78 9.78
CA TRP A 55 -5.51 2.46 8.36
C TRP A 55 -5.89 1.01 8.04
N ASN A 56 -5.31 0.08 8.78
CA ASN A 56 -5.52 -1.35 8.52
C ASN A 56 -7.00 -1.75 8.67
N ASP A 57 -7.70 -1.19 9.66
CA ASP A 57 -9.13 -1.45 9.89
C ASP A 57 -9.99 -0.95 8.72
N ILE A 58 -9.60 0.16 8.08
CA ILE A 58 -10.29 0.70 6.90
C ILE A 58 -10.14 -0.25 5.72
N ILE A 59 -8.93 -0.73 5.45
CA ILE A 59 -8.68 -1.61 4.32
C ILE A 59 -9.28 -3.01 4.55
N GLU A 60 -9.27 -3.51 5.79
CA GLU A 60 -10.01 -4.73 6.14
C GLU A 60 -11.52 -4.57 5.96
N LEU A 61 -12.08 -3.41 6.30
CA LEU A 61 -13.49 -3.13 6.04
C LEU A 61 -13.80 -3.21 4.53
N GLU A 62 -12.98 -2.57 3.69
CA GLU A 62 -13.15 -2.64 2.23
C GLU A 62 -12.99 -4.08 1.73
N ARG A 63 -11.98 -4.81 2.18
CA ARG A 63 -11.79 -6.23 1.82
C ARG A 63 -12.96 -7.10 2.26
N SER A 64 -13.54 -6.81 3.44
CA SER A 64 -14.71 -7.52 3.95
C SER A 64 -15.93 -7.33 3.05
N ARG A 65 -16.16 -6.10 2.55
CA ARG A 65 -17.24 -5.83 1.58
C ARG A 65 -17.08 -6.64 0.28
N LEU A 66 -15.84 -6.86 -0.17
CA LEU A 66 -15.57 -7.70 -1.35
C LEU A 66 -15.93 -9.17 -1.12
N ARG A 67 -15.86 -9.68 0.12
CA ARG A 67 -16.21 -11.09 0.45
C ARG A 67 -17.67 -11.42 0.18
N SER A 68 -18.54 -10.42 0.04
CA SER A 68 -19.95 -10.60 -0.33
C SER A 68 -20.17 -10.87 -1.83
N ASN A 69 -19.13 -10.79 -2.65
CA ASN A 69 -19.20 -11.16 -4.06
C ASN A 69 -18.94 -12.67 -4.23
N ASP A 70 -19.78 -13.36 -5.01
CA ASP A 70 -19.69 -14.81 -5.24
C ASP A 70 -18.35 -15.25 -5.87
N GLU A 71 -17.73 -14.37 -6.66
CA GLU A 71 -16.44 -14.63 -7.32
C GLU A 71 -15.23 -14.27 -6.44
N PHE A 72 -15.44 -13.82 -5.19
CA PHE A 72 -14.37 -13.36 -4.31
C PHE A 72 -13.27 -14.41 -4.10
N GLN A 73 -13.63 -15.67 -3.90
CA GLN A 73 -12.64 -16.73 -3.64
C GLN A 73 -11.73 -16.96 -4.86
N GLU A 74 -12.29 -16.86 -6.07
CA GLU A 74 -11.52 -16.95 -7.32
C GLU A 74 -10.59 -15.75 -7.47
N ALA A 75 -11.11 -14.54 -7.26
CA ALA A 75 -10.34 -13.30 -7.32
C ALA A 75 -9.18 -13.31 -6.30
N TYR A 76 -9.46 -13.71 -5.06
CA TYR A 76 -8.48 -13.80 -3.98
C TYR A 76 -7.38 -14.81 -4.34
N LYS A 77 -7.75 -15.99 -4.86
CA LYS A 77 -6.78 -17.01 -5.26
C LYS A 77 -5.89 -16.51 -6.40
N PHE A 78 -6.48 -15.94 -7.45
CA PHE A 78 -5.74 -15.38 -8.58
C PHE A 78 -4.71 -14.34 -8.12
N VAL A 79 -5.16 -13.34 -7.34
CA VAL A 79 -4.29 -12.27 -6.83
C VAL A 79 -3.20 -12.82 -5.92
N SER A 80 -3.52 -13.75 -5.02
CA SER A 80 -2.56 -14.32 -4.07
C SER A 80 -1.49 -15.16 -4.76
N ASP A 81 -1.87 -15.99 -5.73
CA ASP A 81 -0.92 -16.82 -6.49
C ASP A 81 0.02 -15.95 -7.35
N TYR A 82 -0.53 -14.91 -7.97
CA TYR A 82 0.26 -13.96 -8.76
C TYR A 82 1.25 -13.17 -7.88
N LEU A 83 0.79 -12.62 -6.74
CA LEU A 83 1.66 -11.90 -5.81
C LEU A 83 2.77 -12.79 -5.27
N LYS A 84 2.46 -14.04 -4.91
CA LYS A 84 3.46 -15.01 -4.47
C LYS A 84 4.54 -15.25 -5.52
N THR A 85 4.14 -15.33 -6.79
CA THR A 85 5.08 -15.48 -7.92
C THR A 85 6.01 -14.27 -8.03
N LEU A 86 5.47 -13.05 -7.94
CA LEU A 86 6.29 -11.83 -7.92
C LEU A 86 7.26 -11.79 -6.73
N GLN A 87 6.80 -12.16 -5.52
CA GLN A 87 7.67 -12.21 -4.34
C GLN A 87 8.85 -13.17 -4.51
N VAL A 88 8.64 -14.32 -5.16
CA VAL A 88 9.72 -15.26 -5.49
C VAL A 88 10.68 -14.64 -6.51
N ASN A 89 10.16 -14.06 -7.58
CA ASN A 89 10.95 -13.45 -8.66
C ASN A 89 11.81 -12.28 -8.16
N HIS A 90 11.33 -11.54 -7.16
CA HIS A 90 12.02 -10.39 -6.57
C HIS A 90 12.70 -10.69 -5.22
N SER A 91 12.85 -11.97 -4.85
CA SER A 91 13.47 -12.38 -3.59
C SER A 91 14.92 -11.90 -3.42
N SER A 92 15.63 -11.69 -4.53
CA SER A 92 16.98 -11.11 -4.57
C SER A 92 17.04 -9.70 -3.96
N ASN A 93 15.99 -8.89 -4.10
CA ASN A 93 15.95 -7.52 -3.55
C ASN A 93 16.06 -7.54 -2.02
N PHE A 94 15.38 -8.47 -1.37
CA PHE A 94 15.47 -8.63 0.09
C PHE A 94 16.85 -9.12 0.52
N LEU A 95 17.46 -10.01 -0.26
CA LEU A 95 18.84 -10.46 -0.01
C LEU A 95 19.83 -9.30 -0.11
N GLU A 96 19.71 -8.44 -1.11
CA GLU A 96 20.55 -7.25 -1.26
C GLU A 96 20.36 -6.26 -0.12
N TYR A 97 19.12 -6.00 0.32
CA TYR A 97 18.86 -5.21 1.52
C TYR A 97 19.55 -5.80 2.76
N ARG A 98 19.43 -7.11 2.99
CA ARG A 98 20.10 -7.76 4.13
C ARG A 98 21.62 -7.62 4.07
N LYS A 99 22.22 -7.73 2.89
CA LYS A 99 23.66 -7.47 2.69
C LYS A 99 24.02 -6.03 3.05
N LYS A 100 23.26 -5.04 2.60
CA LYS A 100 23.45 -3.62 2.97
C LYS A 100 23.37 -3.43 4.50
N LYS A 101 22.37 -4.04 5.14
CA LYS A 101 22.15 -3.98 6.59
C LYS A 101 23.33 -4.54 7.40
N ILE A 102 23.85 -5.71 7.00
CA ILE A 102 25.04 -6.31 7.62
C ILE A 102 26.27 -5.41 7.45
N LYS A 103 26.45 -4.83 6.26
CA LYS A 103 27.55 -3.91 5.96
C LYS A 103 27.36 -2.51 6.55
N LYS A 104 26.18 -2.22 7.13
CA LYS A 104 25.77 -0.89 7.62
C LYS A 104 25.88 0.20 6.55
N THR A 105 25.53 -0.15 5.31
CA THR A 105 25.49 0.77 4.15
C THR A 105 24.07 1.08 3.70
N ASN A 106 23.06 0.63 4.45
CA ASN A 106 21.66 0.97 4.24
C ASN A 106 21.37 2.38 4.78
N ASN A 107 20.38 3.06 4.19
CA ASN A 107 19.83 4.31 4.72
C ASN A 107 18.43 4.09 5.34
N LYS A 108 17.82 5.15 5.86
CA LYS A 108 16.48 5.06 6.48
C LYS A 108 15.40 4.67 5.46
N LEU A 109 15.52 5.11 4.21
CA LEU A 109 14.59 4.71 3.15
C LEU A 109 14.70 3.21 2.84
N ASP A 110 15.91 2.65 2.75
CA ASP A 110 16.14 1.21 2.60
C ASP A 110 15.43 0.46 3.73
N ASP A 111 15.59 0.89 4.98
CA ASP A 111 14.91 0.25 6.12
C ASP A 111 13.38 0.36 6.03
N PHE A 112 12.85 1.49 5.59
CA PHE A 112 11.42 1.70 5.41
C PHE A 112 10.83 0.83 4.29
N ILE A 113 11.50 0.73 3.14
CA ILE A 113 11.06 -0.10 2.00
C ILE A 113 10.97 -1.59 2.39
N PHE A 114 11.77 -2.04 3.35
CA PHE A 114 11.78 -3.44 3.81
C PHE A 114 11.26 -3.59 5.25
N SER A 115 10.26 -2.79 5.61
CA SER A 115 9.56 -2.81 6.92
C SER A 115 8.08 -3.18 6.77
N ASP A 116 7.35 -3.14 7.89
CA ASP A 116 5.90 -3.42 7.96
C ASP A 116 5.07 -2.54 6.99
N ALA A 117 5.57 -1.37 6.58
CA ALA A 117 4.90 -0.53 5.56
C ALA A 117 4.80 -1.27 4.22
N ARG A 118 5.78 -2.11 3.88
CA ARG A 118 5.73 -2.94 2.68
C ARG A 118 4.70 -4.06 2.81
N ASP A 119 4.64 -4.71 3.97
CA ASP A 119 3.70 -5.80 4.21
C ASP A 119 2.25 -5.29 4.24
N ASP A 120 2.03 -4.13 4.86
CA ASP A 120 0.78 -3.36 4.71
C ASP A 120 0.47 -3.08 3.24
N SER A 121 1.45 -2.55 2.49
CA SER A 121 1.25 -2.23 1.07
C SER A 121 0.88 -3.46 0.23
N PHE A 122 1.46 -4.64 0.51
CA PHE A 122 1.05 -5.89 -0.14
C PHE A 122 -0.44 -6.17 0.09
N PHE A 123 -0.90 -6.01 1.33
CA PHE A 123 -2.30 -6.21 1.68
C PHE A 123 -3.22 -5.20 0.98
N VAL A 124 -2.88 -3.91 1.02
CA VAL A 124 -3.66 -2.83 0.38
C VAL A 124 -3.75 -3.02 -1.14
N LEU A 125 -2.62 -3.18 -1.81
CA LEU A 125 -2.56 -3.31 -3.26
C LEU A 125 -3.23 -4.60 -3.74
N SER A 126 -3.18 -5.67 -2.95
CA SER A 126 -3.97 -6.88 -3.21
C SER A 126 -5.47 -6.64 -3.07
N THR A 127 -5.91 -5.82 -2.11
CA THR A 127 -7.33 -5.47 -1.95
C THR A 127 -7.83 -4.69 -3.17
N ILE A 128 -7.02 -3.76 -3.68
CA ILE A 128 -7.30 -3.01 -4.91
C ILE A 128 -7.39 -3.97 -6.10
N ALA A 129 -6.41 -4.86 -6.28
CA ALA A 129 -6.39 -5.84 -7.36
C ALA A 129 -7.63 -6.75 -7.32
N ILE A 130 -8.04 -7.23 -6.14
CA ILE A 130 -9.27 -8.03 -5.99
C ILE A 130 -10.49 -7.21 -6.40
N ASN A 131 -10.62 -5.95 -5.96
CA ASN A 131 -11.75 -5.11 -6.38
C ASN A 131 -11.79 -4.94 -7.90
N ARG A 132 -10.64 -4.71 -8.54
CA ARG A 132 -10.51 -4.61 -10.00
C ARG A 132 -10.89 -5.91 -10.71
N TYR A 133 -10.45 -7.05 -10.19
CA TYR A 133 -10.81 -8.38 -10.70
C TYR A 133 -12.33 -8.55 -10.72
N LEU A 134 -12.99 -8.17 -9.62
CA LEU A 134 -14.44 -8.21 -9.45
C LEU A 134 -15.17 -7.07 -10.18
N ASN A 135 -14.60 -6.56 -11.28
CA ASN A 135 -15.12 -5.46 -12.10
C ASN A 135 -15.48 -4.20 -11.28
N ASN A 136 -14.60 -3.83 -10.35
CA ASN A 136 -14.76 -2.73 -9.41
C ASN A 136 -16.09 -2.86 -8.64
N TYR A 137 -16.25 -3.96 -7.90
CA TYR A 137 -17.47 -4.23 -7.12
C TYR A 137 -17.79 -3.12 -6.13
N ILE A 138 -16.78 -2.62 -5.42
CA ILE A 138 -16.84 -1.35 -4.68
C ILE A 138 -16.68 -0.23 -5.70
N LYS A 139 -17.76 0.54 -5.90
CA LYS A 139 -17.92 1.53 -6.98
C LYS A 139 -17.43 2.94 -6.64
N ASP A 140 -17.12 3.21 -5.37
CA ASP A 140 -16.52 4.48 -5.00
C ASP A 140 -15.06 4.56 -5.50
N SER A 141 -14.51 5.77 -5.57
CA SER A 141 -13.14 5.98 -6.07
C SER A 141 -12.07 5.67 -5.02
N PHE A 142 -12.44 5.27 -3.79
CA PHE A 142 -11.54 5.25 -2.65
C PHE A 142 -10.30 4.39 -2.91
N LEU A 143 -10.49 3.12 -3.29
CA LEU A 143 -9.38 2.19 -3.55
C LEU A 143 -8.48 2.65 -4.71
N GLU A 144 -9.05 3.30 -5.72
CA GLU A 144 -8.28 3.85 -6.84
C GLU A 144 -7.53 5.12 -6.45
N ASP A 145 -8.08 5.96 -5.59
CA ASP A 145 -7.40 7.15 -5.06
C ASP A 145 -6.25 6.75 -4.13
N VAL A 146 -6.41 5.69 -3.35
CA VAL A 146 -5.33 5.05 -2.58
C VAL A 146 -4.22 4.57 -3.51
N PHE A 147 -4.56 3.89 -4.61
CA PHE A 147 -3.55 3.45 -5.57
C PHE A 147 -2.82 4.61 -6.25
N LYS A 148 -3.51 5.70 -6.59
CA LYS A 148 -2.87 6.91 -7.11
C LYS A 148 -1.85 7.48 -6.11
N LEU A 149 -2.14 7.48 -4.81
CA LEU A 149 -1.18 7.92 -3.79
C LEU A 149 0.08 7.05 -3.74
N TYR A 150 -0.05 5.72 -3.90
CA TYR A 150 1.11 4.85 -4.10
C TYR A 150 1.91 5.21 -5.35
N LYS A 151 1.23 5.44 -6.48
CA LYS A 151 1.87 5.86 -7.74
C LYS A 151 2.58 7.21 -7.66
N LEU A 152 2.11 8.09 -6.76
CA LEU A 152 2.78 9.36 -6.45
C LEU A 152 4.02 9.17 -5.56
N GLY A 153 4.28 7.96 -5.06
CA GLY A 153 5.43 7.63 -4.23
C GLY A 153 5.17 7.74 -2.72
N GLY A 154 3.93 7.98 -2.30
CA GLY A 154 3.54 8.07 -0.89
C GLY A 154 3.13 6.73 -0.29
N TRP A 155 3.05 6.69 1.04
CA TRP A 155 2.47 5.57 1.78
C TRP A 155 1.17 6.01 2.47
N PRO A 156 -0.01 5.63 1.95
CA PRO A 156 -1.28 5.79 2.65
C PRO A 156 -1.22 5.09 4.01
N CYS A 157 -1.44 5.83 5.08
CA CYS A 157 -1.19 5.37 6.44
C CYS A 157 -2.29 5.76 7.44
N GLY A 158 -3.44 6.24 6.97
CA GLY A 158 -4.56 6.54 7.86
C GLY A 158 -5.65 7.36 7.20
N LEU A 159 -6.69 7.67 7.97
CA LEU A 159 -7.81 8.50 7.53
C LEU A 159 -8.23 9.46 8.64
N LYS A 160 -8.42 10.73 8.28
CA LYS A 160 -9.00 11.74 9.16
C LYS A 160 -10.29 12.27 8.52
N GLY A 161 -11.44 11.90 9.09
CA GLY A 161 -12.73 12.15 8.43
C GLY A 161 -12.80 11.44 7.06
N HIS A 162 -12.70 12.21 5.98
CA HIS A 162 -12.67 11.72 4.59
C HIS A 162 -11.32 11.91 3.90
N ASP A 163 -10.34 12.51 4.58
CA ASP A 163 -9.05 12.84 3.98
C ASP A 163 -8.04 11.74 4.30
N ILE A 164 -7.41 11.19 3.26
CA ILE A 164 -6.39 10.14 3.40
C ILE A 164 -5.12 10.77 3.96
N LEU A 165 -4.56 10.18 5.01
CA LEU A 165 -3.24 10.50 5.51
C LEU A 165 -2.22 9.74 4.67
N VAL A 166 -1.22 10.46 4.15
CA VAL A 166 -0.18 9.88 3.31
C VAL A 166 1.18 10.30 3.84
N PHE A 167 1.99 9.33 4.24
CA PHE A 167 3.38 9.57 4.59
C PHE A 167 4.18 9.83 3.32
N ASP A 168 5.12 10.78 3.39
CA ASP A 168 6.05 11.09 2.30
C ASP A 168 7.44 10.51 2.59
N PRO A 169 7.82 9.37 1.97
CA PRO A 169 9.11 8.73 2.20
C PRO A 169 10.32 9.58 1.81
N MET A 170 10.14 10.69 1.07
CA MET A 170 11.25 11.58 0.70
C MET A 170 11.99 12.12 1.93
N VAL A 171 11.34 12.22 3.08
CA VAL A 171 11.96 12.66 4.35
C VAL A 171 12.98 11.67 4.92
N LEU A 172 13.05 10.45 4.37
CA LEU A 172 13.96 9.38 4.78
C LEU A 172 15.22 9.27 3.91
N ASN A 173 15.31 10.06 2.84
CA ASN A 173 16.47 10.14 1.96
C ASN A 173 17.56 11.08 2.49
#